data_AF-A6E9J5-F1
#
_entry.id   AF-A6E9J5-F1
#
_cell.length_a   1.000
_cell.length_b   1.000
_cell.length_c   1.000
_cell.angle_alpha   90.00
_cell.angle_beta   90.00
_cell.angle_gamma   90.00
#
_symmetry.space_group_name_H-M   'P 1'
#
loop_
_entity.id
_entity.type
_entity.pdbx_description
1 polymer ?
#
loop_
_entity_poly.entity_id
_entity_poly.type
_entity_poly.pdbx_seq_one_letter_code
_entity_poly.pdbx_strand_id
1 'polypeptide(L)'
;MRYFRLIFICFLVSSIISLIGVFILSSLKYIGDSDSDFKNLPYGIAVGVNLYLALGSLPILFNLNERVRSSVIWSAISFFLLPIVFVLLLLLAMWDEPWPGILFCMPYLVILTVLFFLRKKSDR
;
A
#
# COMPACT_ATOMS: atom_id res chain seq x y z
N MET A 1 7.19 17.13 -7.42
CA MET A 1 5.95 17.38 -6.64
C MET A 1 4.75 16.50 -7.01
N ARG A 2 4.32 16.39 -8.29
CA ARG A 2 3.09 15.65 -8.67
C ARG A 2 3.09 14.17 -8.27
N TYR A 3 4.22 13.47 -8.45
CA TYR A 3 4.37 12.07 -8.06
C TYR A 3 4.35 11.84 -6.56
N PHE A 4 5.04 12.68 -5.79
CA PHE A 4 4.99 12.65 -4.33
C PHE A 4 3.58 12.86 -3.80
N ARG A 5 2.79 13.77 -4.41
CA ARG A 5 1.36 13.92 -4.08
C ARG A 5 0.58 12.63 -4.30
N LEU A 6 0.86 11.89 -5.37
CA LEU A 6 0.20 10.62 -5.67
C LEU A 6 0.51 9.57 -4.60
N ILE A 7 1.79 9.40 -4.24
CA ILE A 7 2.22 8.49 -3.17
C ILE A 7 1.55 8.89 -1.84
N PHE A 8 1.54 10.19 -1.52
CA PHE A 8 0.99 10.70 -0.27
C PHE A 8 -0.53 10.49 -0.17
N ILE A 9 -1.27 10.76 -1.26
CA ILE A 9 -2.72 10.48 -1.32
C ILE A 9 -2.96 8.98 -1.16
N CYS A 10 -2.19 8.14 -1.85
CA CYS A 10 -2.30 6.68 -1.75
C CYS A 10 -2.06 6.21 -0.30
N PHE A 11 -1.02 6.73 0.34
CA PHE A 11 -0.71 6.44 1.74
C PHE A 11 -1.83 6.84 2.69
N LEU A 12 -2.35 8.08 2.59
CA LEU A 12 -3.40 8.56 3.47
C LEU A 12 -4.70 7.78 3.31
N VAL A 13 -5.18 7.61 2.07
CA VAL A 13 -6.45 6.93 1.82
C VAL A 13 -6.35 5.45 2.21
N SER A 14 -5.23 4.80 1.89
CA SER A 14 -5.00 3.41 2.30
C SER A 14 -4.95 3.27 3.82
N SER A 15 -4.24 4.17 4.50
CA SER A 15 -4.14 4.15 5.96
C SER A 15 -5.52 4.33 6.61
N ILE A 16 -6.35 5.25 6.12
CA ILE A 16 -7.71 5.43 6.64
C ILE A 16 -8.53 4.15 6.47
N ILE A 17 -8.50 3.53 5.29
CA ILE A 17 -9.24 2.29 5.03
C ILE A 17 -8.73 1.15 5.92
N SER A 18 -7.41 0.98 6.03
CA SER A 18 -6.82 -0.05 6.90
C SER A 18 -7.17 0.19 8.37
N LEU A 19 -7.15 1.44 8.85
CA LEU A 19 -7.52 1.78 10.23
C LEU A 19 -9.01 1.48 10.52
N ILE A 20 -9.91 1.78 9.57
CA ILE A 20 -11.32 1.40 9.66
C ILE A 20 -11.46 -0.13 9.73
N GLY A 21 -10.71 -0.86 8.90
CA GLY A 21 -10.68 -2.32 8.93
C GLY A 21 -10.22 -2.88 10.28
N VAL A 22 -9.12 -2.37 10.83
CA VAL A 22 -8.61 -2.75 12.15
C VAL A 22 -9.64 -2.43 13.24
N PHE A 23 -10.28 -1.26 13.18
CA PHE A 23 -11.30 -0.87 14.14
C PHE A 23 -12.51 -1.82 14.14
N ILE A 24 -12.99 -2.21 12.96
CA ILE A 24 -14.09 -3.19 12.82
C ILE A 24 -13.66 -4.55 13.39
N LEU A 25 -12.47 -5.05 13.01
CA LEU A 25 -11.96 -6.35 13.46
C LEU A 25 -11.74 -6.40 14.97
N SER A 26 -11.25 -5.32 15.56
CA SER A 26 -11.07 -5.18 17.00
C SER A 26 -12.43 -5.11 17.72
N SER A 27 -13.40 -4.37 17.18
CA SER A 27 -14.76 -4.28 17.75
C SER A 27 -15.50 -5.63 17.74
N LEU A 28 -15.20 -6.48 16.76
CA LEU A 28 -15.74 -7.83 16.63
C LEU A 28 -14.92 -8.90 17.39
N LYS A 29 -13.90 -8.50 18.16
CA LYS A 29 -12.98 -9.37 18.91
C LYS A 29 -12.23 -10.41 18.05
N TYR A 30 -12.07 -10.16 16.76
CA TYR A 30 -11.27 -11.02 15.87
C TYR A 30 -9.77 -10.74 15.97
N ILE A 31 -9.37 -9.57 16.49
CA ILE A 31 -7.97 -9.17 16.68
C ILE A 31 -7.84 -8.48 18.04
N GLY A 32 -6.83 -8.88 18.83
CA GLY A 32 -6.34 -8.27 20.09
C GLY A 32 -7.36 -7.47 20.90
N ASP A 33 -7.88 -8.06 21.99
CA ASP A 33 -8.83 -7.38 22.89
C ASP A 33 -8.15 -6.24 23.68
N SER A 34 -8.96 -5.27 24.10
CA SER A 34 -8.55 -3.99 24.71
C SER A 34 -7.75 -4.06 26.00
N ASP A 35 -7.58 -5.26 26.53
CA ASP A 35 -7.07 -5.54 27.88
C ASP A 35 -5.66 -6.14 27.87
N SER A 36 -5.01 -6.20 26.70
CA SER A 36 -3.61 -6.65 26.55
C SER A 36 -2.65 -5.48 26.28
N ASP A 37 -1.39 -5.64 26.71
CA ASP A 37 -0.29 -4.66 26.54
C ASP A 37 -0.03 -4.23 25.08
N PHE A 38 -0.65 -4.90 24.09
CA PHE A 38 -0.49 -4.67 22.66
C PHE A 38 -1.75 -4.13 21.97
N LYS A 39 -2.70 -3.54 22.70
CA LYS A 39 -3.98 -2.99 22.18
C LYS A 39 -3.86 -2.18 20.88
N ASN A 40 -2.81 -1.36 20.76
CA ASN A 40 -2.61 -0.48 19.60
C ASN A 40 -1.69 -1.07 18.51
N LEU A 41 -1.11 -2.24 18.75
CA LEU A 41 -0.16 -2.87 17.83
C LEU A 41 -0.77 -3.13 16.44
N PRO A 42 -2.02 -3.60 16.29
CA PRO A 42 -2.62 -3.81 14.96
C PRO A 42 -2.75 -2.53 14.14
N TYR A 43 -3.09 -1.41 14.79
CA TYR A 43 -3.16 -0.10 14.14
C TYR A 43 -1.76 0.36 13.68
N GLY A 44 -0.75 0.18 14.53
CA GLY A 44 0.64 0.48 14.21
C GLY A 44 1.17 -0.35 13.03
N ILE A 45 0.88 -1.65 13.02
CA ILE A 45 1.24 -2.55 11.91
C ILE A 45 0.56 -2.10 10.62
N ALA A 46 -0.75 -1.81 10.65
CA ALA A 46 -1.49 -1.36 9.47
C ALA A 46 -0.91 -0.08 8.85
N VAL A 47 -0.54 0.90 9.68
CA VAL A 47 0.11 2.14 9.20
C VAL A 47 1.54 1.86 8.72
N GLY A 48 2.30 1.04 9.45
CA GLY A 48 3.67 0.67 9.08
C GLY A 48 3.76 -0.03 7.73
N VAL A 49 2.85 -0.97 7.46
CA VAL A 49 2.75 -1.66 6.15
C VAL A 49 2.44 -0.66 5.04
N ASN A 50 1.46 0.23 5.24
CA ASN A 50 1.13 1.27 4.27
C ASN A 50 2.29 2.23 4.01
N LEU A 51 3.04 2.60 5.05
CA LEU A 51 4.24 3.42 4.91
C LEU A 51 5.31 2.70 4.10
N TYR A 52 5.53 1.41 4.36
CA TYR A 52 6.49 0.60 3.64
C TYR A 52 6.14 0.49 2.14
N LEU A 53 4.86 0.27 1.81
CA LEU A 53 4.38 0.28 0.42
C LEU A 53 4.49 1.67 -0.22
N ALA A 54 4.27 2.74 0.55
CA ALA A 54 4.47 4.11 0.08
C ALA A 54 5.92 4.41 -0.28
N LEU A 55 6.87 4.00 0.56
CA LEU A 55 8.29 4.06 0.26
C LEU A 55 8.65 3.17 -0.93
N GLY A 56 8.05 1.98 -1.01
CA GLY A 56 8.20 1.07 -2.15
C GLY A 56 7.71 1.66 -3.46
N SER A 57 6.82 2.63 -3.42
CA SER A 57 6.30 3.33 -4.60
C SER A 57 7.16 4.51 -5.05
N LEU A 58 8.24 4.87 -4.33
CA LEU A 58 9.19 5.91 -4.73
C LEU A 58 9.86 5.71 -6.10
N PRO A 59 10.12 4.48 -6.60
CA PRO A 59 10.64 4.26 -7.96
C PRO A 59 9.76 4.87 -9.06
N ILE A 60 8.51 5.27 -8.75
CA ILE A 60 7.65 6.07 -9.63
C ILE A 60 8.36 7.31 -10.19
N LEU A 61 9.33 7.85 -9.45
CA LEU A 61 10.13 9.01 -9.86
C LEU A 61 10.95 8.73 -11.13
N PHE A 62 11.19 7.47 -11.50
CA PHE A 62 11.80 7.14 -12.78
C PHE A 62 10.94 7.56 -13.98
N ASN A 63 9.63 7.75 -13.81
CA ASN A 63 8.77 8.36 -14.84
C ASN A 63 9.05 9.86 -15.07
N LEU A 64 9.95 10.49 -14.31
CA LEU A 64 10.48 11.80 -14.69
C LEU A 64 11.31 11.71 -15.98
N ASN A 65 11.87 10.54 -16.29
CA ASN A 65 12.51 10.26 -17.56
C ASN A 65 11.47 9.94 -18.64
N GLU A 66 11.51 10.68 -19.76
CA GLU A 66 10.54 10.53 -20.84
C GLU A 66 10.54 9.14 -21.48
N ARG A 67 11.69 8.45 -21.54
CA ARG A 67 11.80 7.08 -22.08
C ARG A 67 11.01 6.08 -21.24
N VAL A 68 11.01 6.26 -19.91
CA VAL A 68 10.27 5.42 -18.98
C VAL A 68 8.78 5.78 -19.01
N ARG A 69 8.47 7.08 -19.07
CA ARG A 69 7.09 7.59 -19.10
C ARG A 69 6.33 7.15 -20.34
N SER A 70 6.98 7.14 -21.51
CA SER A 70 6.36 6.83 -22.80
C SER A 70 5.95 5.36 -22.91
N SER A 71 6.74 4.46 -22.35
CA SER A 71 6.40 3.04 -22.31
C SER A 71 5.45 2.74 -21.15
N VAL A 72 4.32 2.11 -21.45
CA VAL A 72 3.35 1.69 -20.41
C VAL A 72 3.98 0.66 -19.47
N ILE A 73 4.78 -0.27 -20.01
CA ILE A 73 5.40 -1.36 -19.24
C ILE A 73 6.42 -0.80 -18.24
N TRP A 74 7.37 0.02 -18.72
CA TRP A 74 8.38 0.62 -17.83
C TRP A 74 7.77 1.55 -16.78
N SER A 75 6.73 2.29 -17.17
CA SER A 75 5.96 3.12 -16.27
C SER A 75 5.24 2.29 -15.19
N ALA A 76 4.61 1.17 -15.56
CA ALA A 76 3.97 0.27 -14.60
C ALA A 76 4.99 -0.41 -13.67
N ILE A 77 6.12 -0.89 -14.19
CA ILE A 77 7.18 -1.50 -13.38
C ILE A 77 7.67 -0.52 -12.31
N SER A 78 7.91 0.74 -12.68
CA SER A 78 8.34 1.76 -11.72
C SER A 78 7.30 2.06 -10.63
N PHE A 79 6.02 1.78 -10.88
CA PHE A 79 4.92 1.97 -9.93
C PHE A 79 4.74 0.75 -9.01
N PHE A 80 4.72 -0.45 -9.57
CA PHE A 80 4.19 -1.64 -8.90
C PHE A 80 5.25 -2.66 -8.49
N LEU A 81 6.44 -2.63 -9.08
CA LEU A 81 7.43 -3.71 -8.85
C LEU A 81 7.78 -3.84 -7.37
N LEU A 82 8.25 -2.77 -6.72
CA LEU A 82 8.64 -2.83 -5.31
C LEU A 82 7.44 -3.12 -4.38
N PRO A 83 6.28 -2.45 -4.52
CA PRO A 83 5.10 -2.77 -3.71
C PRO A 83 4.69 -4.24 -3.84
N ILE A 84 4.70 -4.81 -5.06
CA ILE A 84 4.40 -6.23 -5.27
C ILE A 84 5.45 -7.12 -4.61
N VAL A 85 6.74 -6.83 -4.78
CA VAL A 85 7.82 -7.58 -4.12
C VAL A 85 7.65 -7.56 -2.60
N PHE A 86 7.25 -6.43 -2.01
CA PHE A 86 6.98 -6.33 -0.58
C PHE A 86 5.78 -7.17 -0.14
N VAL A 87 4.68 -7.18 -0.90
CA VAL A 87 3.55 -8.06 -0.62
C VAL A 87 3.96 -9.54 -0.72
N LEU A 88 4.75 -9.91 -1.73
CA LEU A 88 5.27 -11.27 -1.87
C LEU A 88 6.18 -11.66 -0.69
N LEU A 89 7.05 -10.76 -0.25
CA LEU A 89 7.90 -11.00 0.91
C LEU A 89 7.08 -11.14 2.20
N LEU A 90 6.05 -10.31 2.41
CA LEU A 90 5.14 -10.45 3.55
C LEU A 90 4.38 -11.78 3.52
N LEU A 91 3.92 -12.19 2.35
CA LEU A 91 3.24 -13.47 2.14
C LEU A 91 4.16 -14.66 2.45
N LEU A 92 5.42 -14.57 2.04
CA LEU A 92 6.45 -15.58 2.35
C LEU A 92 6.96 -15.52 3.79
N ALA A 93 6.80 -14.41 4.50
CA ALA A 93 7.22 -14.27 5.89
C ALA A 93 6.15 -14.74 6.88
N MET A 94 4.87 -14.58 6.52
CA MET A 94 3.73 -15.00 7.35
C MET A 94 3.31 -16.43 7.01
N TRP A 95 4.10 -17.42 7.45
CA TRP A 95 3.89 -18.84 7.13
C TRP A 95 2.59 -19.41 7.70
N ASP A 96 2.18 -18.99 8.90
CA ASP A 96 1.04 -19.59 9.60
C ASP A 96 -0.31 -19.01 9.16
N GLU A 97 -0.40 -17.68 9.02
CA GLU A 97 -1.61 -16.98 8.58
C GLU A 97 -1.26 -15.80 7.66
N PRO A 98 -1.11 -16.02 6.34
CA PRO A 98 -0.71 -14.96 5.40
C PRO A 98 -1.82 -13.95 5.09
N TRP A 99 -3.08 -14.35 5.29
CA TRP A 99 -4.25 -13.58 4.87
C TRP A 99 -4.38 -12.19 5.49
N PRO A 100 -4.14 -11.98 6.80
CA PRO A 100 -4.22 -10.65 7.40
C PRO A 100 -3.20 -9.69 6.78
N GLY A 101 -1.95 -10.13 6.55
CA GLY A 101 -0.90 -9.31 5.94
C GLY A 101 -1.25 -8.87 4.53
N ILE A 102 -1.79 -9.79 3.71
CA ILE A 102 -2.24 -9.48 2.34
C ILE A 102 -3.40 -8.48 2.36
N LEU A 103 -4.40 -8.70 3.21
CA LEU A 103 -5.57 -7.83 3.32
C LEU A 103 -5.19 -6.40 3.74
N PHE A 104 -4.17 -6.23 4.59
CA PHE A 104 -3.67 -4.89 4.93
C PHE A 104 -2.99 -4.18 3.75
N CYS A 105 -2.41 -4.92 2.81
CA CYS A 105 -1.77 -4.35 1.61
C CYS A 105 -2.77 -3.99 0.50
N MET A 106 -3.94 -4.64 0.48
CA MET A 106 -4.92 -4.52 -0.61
C MET A 106 -5.43 -3.08 -0.84
N PRO A 107 -5.82 -2.30 0.18
CA PRO A 107 -6.27 -0.93 -0.03
C PRO A 107 -5.21 -0.09 -0.76
N TYR A 108 -3.94 -0.26 -0.39
CA TYR A 108 -2.84 0.49 -1.00
C TYR A 108 -2.69 0.12 -2.48
N LEU A 109 -2.64 -1.18 -2.79
CA LEU A 109 -2.49 -1.64 -4.17
C LEU A 109 -3.67 -1.23 -5.06
N VAL A 110 -4.90 -1.27 -4.53
CA VAL A 110 -6.09 -0.83 -5.26
C VAL A 110 -6.01 0.66 -5.58
N ILE A 111 -5.72 1.50 -4.58
CA ILE A 111 -5.61 2.95 -4.78
C ILE A 111 -4.46 3.29 -5.71
N LEU A 112 -3.31 2.62 -5.57
CA LEU A 112 -2.15 2.80 -6.45
C LEU A 112 -2.51 2.46 -7.91
N THR A 113 -3.27 1.39 -8.11
CA THR A 113 -3.78 0.97 -9.43
C THR A 113 -4.71 2.02 -10.03
N VAL A 114 -5.69 2.49 -9.25
CA VAL A 114 -6.62 3.55 -9.69
C VAL A 114 -5.86 4.82 -10.08
N LEU A 115 -4.94 5.27 -9.22
CA LEU A 115 -4.15 6.48 -9.47
C LEU A 115 -3.23 6.34 -10.69
N PHE A 116 -2.67 5.15 -10.94
CA PHE A 116 -1.88 4.87 -12.13
C PHE A 116 -2.72 5.08 -13.42
N PHE A 117 -3.93 4.52 -13.48
CA PHE A 117 -4.80 4.66 -14.65
C PHE A 117 -5.31 6.08 -14.85
N LEU A 118 -5.76 6.75 -13.78
CA LEU A 118 -6.18 8.16 -13.84
C LEU A 118 -5.08 9.06 -14.39
N ARG A 119 -3.85 8.79 -13.97
CA ARG A 119 -2.68 9.54 -14.39
C ARG A 119 -2.31 9.26 -15.85
N LYS A 120 -2.35 8.00 -16.29
CA LYS A 120 -2.13 7.66 -17.71
C LYS A 120 -3.18 8.27 -18.63
N LYS A 121 -4.43 8.42 -18.17
CA LYS A 121 -5.47 9.14 -18.90
C LYS A 121 -5.18 10.63 -19.01
N SER A 122 -4.63 11.26 -17.97
CA SER A 122 -4.27 12.68 -17.96
C SER A 122 -3.05 13.02 -18.81
N ASP A 123 -2.17 12.05 -19.08
CA ASP A 123 -0.96 12.25 -19.90
C ASP A 123 -1.21 11.93 -21.40
N ARG A 124 -2.43 11.53 -21.78
CA ARG A 124 -2.92 11.40 -23.18
C ARG A 124 -3.71 12.63 -23.58
#